data_AF-A0A370FY32-F1
#
_entry.id   AF-A0A370FY32-F1
#
_cell.length_a   1.000
_cell.length_b   1.000
_cell.length_c   1.000
_cell.angle_alpha   90.00
_cell.angle_beta   90.00
_cell.angle_gamma   90.00
#
_symmetry.space_group_name_H-M   'P 1'
#
loop_
_entity.id
_entity.type
_entity.pdbx_description
1 polymer ?
#
loop_
_entity_poly.entity_id
_entity_poly.type
_entity_poly.pdbx_seq_one_letter_code
_entity_poly.pdbx_strand_id
1 'polypeptide(L)' 'MATEPAVRPKGRNVVRIVWVPGSDSLEDTCHCGATRVADDPIELWNWLLGHPTGHTTGSGTNETATPYIPPRVLVNS' A
#
# COMPACT_ATOMS: atom_id res chain seq x y z
N MET A 1 9.25 -22.16 -8.15
CA MET A 1 8.46 -20.94 -7.90
C MET A 1 8.43 -20.76 -6.39
N ALA A 2 9.21 -19.84 -5.84
CA ALA A 2 9.40 -19.76 -4.38
C ALA A 2 8.05 -19.53 -3.68
N THR A 3 7.62 -20.52 -2.89
CA THR A 3 6.33 -20.52 -2.19
C THR A 3 6.48 -20.18 -0.71
N GLU A 4 7.69 -19.88 -0.24
CA GLU A 4 7.90 -19.39 1.11
C GLU A 4 7.55 -17.90 1.19
N PRO A 5 6.68 -17.48 2.13
CA PRO A 5 6.37 -16.08 2.28
C PRO A 5 7.65 -15.35 2.71
N ALA A 6 8.11 -14.41 1.89
CA ALA A 6 9.19 -13.53 2.26
C ALA A 6 8.87 -12.88 3.62
N VAL A 7 9.80 -12.99 4.58
CA VAL A 7 9.70 -12.35 5.88
C VAL A 7 9.40 -10.88 5.65
N ARG A 8 8.21 -10.43 6.05
CA ARG A 8 7.76 -9.05 5.82
C ARG A 8 8.54 -8.12 6.75
N PRO A 9 9.39 -7.22 6.24
CA PRO A 9 10.05 -6.22 7.07
C PRO A 9 8.99 -5.34 7.74
N LYS A 10 9.21 -5.03 9.01
CA LYS A 10 8.36 -4.17 9.84
C LYS A 10 9.19 -2.99 10.34
N GLY A 11 8.57 -1.82 10.47
CA GLY A 11 9.22 -0.64 11.01
C GLY A 11 8.58 0.66 10.50
N ARG A 12 8.77 1.75 11.25
CA ARG A 12 8.19 3.07 10.94
C ARG A 12 8.83 3.75 9.72
N ASN A 13 9.93 3.21 9.19
CA ASN A 13 10.63 3.71 8.01
C ASN A 13 10.56 2.73 6.84
N VAL A 14 9.71 1.71 6.93
CA VAL A 14 9.51 0.74 5.86
C VAL A 14 8.41 1.27 4.96
N VAL A 15 8.76 1.58 3.72
CA VAL A 15 7.81 1.84 2.63
C VAL A 15 7.65 0.58 1.80
N ARG A 16 6.44 0.33 1.29
CA ARG A 16 6.12 -0.90 0.57
C ARG A 16 5.39 -0.57 -0.73
N ILE A 17 5.78 -1.26 -1.78
CA ILE A 17 5.08 -1.29 -3.06
C ILE A 17 4.74 -2.75 -3.35
N VAL A 18 3.51 -3.02 -3.77
CA VAL A 18 3.05 -4.36 -4.18
C VAL A 18 2.39 -4.26 -5.56
N TRP A 19 2.58 -5.29 -6.37
CA TRP A 19 1.85 -5.43 -7.63
C TRP A 19 0.40 -5.79 -7.36
N VAL A 20 -0.52 -5.11 -8.06
CA VAL A 20 -1.94 -5.45 -8.05
C VAL A 20 -2.15 -6.69 -8.93
N PRO A 21 -2.72 -7.79 -8.38
CA PRO A 21 -2.92 -9.01 -9.16
C PRO A 21 -3.78 -8.79 -10.40
N GLY A 22 -3.30 -9.24 -11.55
CA GLY A 22 -4.03 -9.13 -12.81
C GLY A 22 -3.91 -7.78 -13.52
N SER A 23 -3.08 -6.86 -13.01
CA SER A 23 -2.70 -5.64 -13.72
C SER A 23 -1.19 -5.38 -13.67
N ASP A 24 -0.76 -4.39 -14.44
CA ASP A 24 0.60 -3.82 -14.37
C ASP A 24 0.64 -2.61 -13.40
N SER A 25 -0.33 -2.55 -12.49
CA SER A 25 -0.43 -1.45 -11.53
C SER A 25 0.25 -1.81 -10.21
N LEU A 26 0.74 -0.79 -9.54
CA LEU A 26 1.46 -0.88 -8.28
C LEU A 26 0.67 -0.13 -7.21
N GLU A 27 0.47 -0.76 -6.06
CA GLU A 27 -0.09 -0.15 -4.86
C GLU A 27 1.03 0.10 -3.85
N ASP A 28 1.13 1.33 -3.36
CA ASP A 28 2.10 1.70 -2.34
C ASP A 28 1.45 2.05 -1.00
N THR A 29 2.26 2.03 0.06
CA THR A 29 1.86 2.49 1.38
C THR A 29 2.99 3.29 2.00
N CYS A 30 2.70 4.57 2.26
CA CYS A 30 3.60 5.46 2.98
C CYS A 30 3.65 5.07 4.47
N HIS A 31 4.74 5.43 5.15
CA HIS A 31 4.88 5.16 6.59
C HIS A 31 3.85 5.90 7.47
N CYS A 32 3.17 6.92 6.93
CA CYS A 32 2.04 7.60 7.59
C CYS A 32 0.70 6.85 7.46
N GLY A 33 0.65 5.77 6.67
CA GLY A 33 -0.54 4.96 6.42
C GLY A 33 -1.36 5.36 5.20
N ALA A 34 -0.98 6.42 4.47
CA ALA A 34 -1.58 6.77 3.19
C ALA A 34 -1.22 5.74 2.10
N THR A 35 -2.14 5.50 1.17
CA THR A 35 -2.00 4.54 0.07
C THR A 35 -2.24 5.20 -1.28
N ARG A 36 -1.50 4.80 -2.32
CA ARG A 36 -1.71 5.24 -3.70
C ARG A 36 -1.54 4.07 -4.68
N VAL A 37 -2.17 4.19 -5.84
CA VAL A 37 -2.00 3.26 -6.97
C VAL A 37 -1.50 4.05 -8.18
N ALA A 38 -0.48 3.54 -8.85
CA ALA A 38 0.01 4.06 -10.13
C ALA A 38 0.65 2.93 -10.95
N ASP A 39 0.78 3.14 -12.26
CA ASP A 39 1.43 2.18 -13.15
C ASP A 39 2.95 2.45 -13.27
N ASP A 40 3.42 3.67 -12.94
CA ASP A 40 4.83 4.03 -12.97
C ASP A 40 5.50 3.84 -11.59
N PRO A 41 6.49 2.94 -11.45
CA PRO A 41 7.26 2.79 -10.23
C PRO A 41 7.96 4.07 -9.76
N ILE A 42 8.44 4.93 -10.68
CA ILE A 42 9.17 6.15 -10.33
C ILE A 42 8.23 7.16 -9.67
N GLU A 43 7.01 7.29 -10.19
CA GLU A 43 5.98 8.15 -9.60
C GLU A 43 5.69 7.75 -8.14
N LEU A 44 5.57 6.45 -7.86
CA LEU A 44 5.33 5.95 -6.50
C LEU A 44 6.53 6.20 -5.58
N TRP A 45 7.76 5.97 -6.04
CA TRP A 45 8.93 6.27 -5.22
C TRP A 45 9.06 7.75 -4.88
N ASN A 46 8.82 8.64 -5.86
CA ASN A 46 8.81 10.07 -5.63
C ASN A 46 7.73 10.47 -4.62
N TRP A 47 6.56 9.84 -4.68
CA TRP A 47 5.48 10.08 -3.73
C TRP A 47 5.86 9.60 -2.32
N LEU A 48 6.30 8.35 -2.16
CA LEU A 48 6.69 7.77 -0.86
C LEU A 48 7.78 8.58 -0.15
N LEU A 49 8.78 9.06 -0.88
CA LEU A 49 9.90 9.83 -0.35
C LEU A 49 9.57 11.32 -0.14
N GLY A 50 8.48 11.81 -0.72
CA GLY A 50 8.04 13.21 -0.66
C GLY A 50 7.32 13.61 0.64
N HIS A 51 7.16 12.70 1.61
CA HIS A 51 6.51 12.98 2.89
C HIS A 51 7.15 14.19 3.60
N PRO A 52 6.37 15.17 4.13
CA PRO A 52 4.91 15.17 4.32
C PRO A 52 4.10 15.72 3.14
N THR A 53 4.74 16.15 2.06
CA THR A 53 4.05 16.76 0.93
C THR A 53 3.14 15.74 0.24
N GLY A 54 1.89 16.12 -0.05
CA GLY A 54 0.95 15.27 -0.78
C GLY A 54 0.26 14.16 0.05
N HIS A 55 0.46 14.14 1.37
CA HIS A 55 -0.22 13.18 2.26
C HIS A 55 -0.95 13.94 3.37
N THR A 56 -2.28 13.95 3.34
CA THR A 56 -3.06 14.28 4.54
C THR A 56 -3.37 12.98 5.27
N THR A 57 -3.21 12.93 6.59
CA THR A 57 -3.74 11.85 7.44
C THR A 57 -5.27 12.00 7.51
N GLY A 58 -5.93 11.88 6.36
CA GLY A 58 -7.35 12.03 6.17
C GLY A 58 -7.90 10.74 5.57
N SER A 59 -8.63 10.01 6.42
CA SER A 59 -9.52 8.90 6.11
C SER A 59 -9.89 8.79 4.62
N GLY A 60 -9.52 7.68 3.99
CA GLY A 60 -10.03 7.32 2.68
C GLY A 60 -11.56 7.26 2.69
N THR A 61 -12.21 8.29 2.17
CA THR A 61 -13.59 8.24 1.70
C THR A 61 -13.60 8.78 0.28
N ASN A 62 -13.12 7.97 -0.67
CA ASN A 62 -13.54 8.10 -2.06
C ASN A 62 -14.67 7.10 -2.30
N GLU A 63 -15.87 7.58 -2.05
CA GLU A 63 -17.19 6.92 -2.08
C GLU A 63 -17.65 6.50 -3.50
N THR A 64 -16.73 6.06 -4.37
CA THR A 64 -17.07 5.42 -5.66
C THR A 64 -16.19 4.21 -6.01
N ALA A 65 -15.15 3.90 -5.23
CA ALA A 65 -14.50 2.59 -5.32
C ALA A 65 -15.22 1.63 -4.36
N THR A 66 -15.85 0.56 -4.89
CA THR A 66 -16.36 -0.54 -4.05
C THR A 66 -15.26 -0.95 -3.08
N PRO A 67 -15.41 -0.75 -1.75
CA PRO A 67 -14.32 -1.06 -0.85
C PRO A 67 -14.06 -2.56 -0.93
N TYR A 68 -12.86 -2.93 -1.33
CA TYR A 68 -12.37 -4.28 -1.12
C TYR A 68 -12.35 -4.52 0.38
N ILE A 69 -13.29 -5.32 0.88
CA ILE A 69 -13.34 -5.77 2.26
C ILE A 69 -12.48 -7.04 2.31
N PRO A 70 -11.26 -7.02 2.87
CA PRO A 70 -10.52 -8.26 3.07
C PRO A 70 -11.29 -9.16 4.05
N PRO A 71 -11.31 -10.49 3.84
CA PRO A 71 -11.93 -11.40 4.79
C PRO A 71 -11.26 -11.20 6.17
N ARG A 72 -12.08 -10.96 7.20
CA ARG A 72 -11.58 -10.80 8.58
C ARG A 72 -10.81 -12.06 8.97
N VAL A 73 -9.48 -11.93 9.09
CA VAL A 73 -8.66 -12.95 9.73
C VAL A 73 -8.99 -12.89 11.21
N LEU A 74 -9.81 -13.84 11.68
CA LEU A 74 -10.03 -14.07 13.09
C LEU A 74 -8.70 -14.52 13.70
N VAL A 75 -8.03 -13.63 14.45
CA VAL A 75 -6.89 -14.03 15.27
C VAL A 75 -7.46 -14.73 16.50
N ASN A 76 -7.28 -16.05 16.57
CA ASN A 76 -7.67 -16.83 17.75
C ASN A 76 -6.66 -16.54 18.87
N SER A 77 -7.16 -16.25 20.07
CA SER A 77 -6.39 -15.99 21.30
C SER A 77 -5.71 -17.25 21.85
#